data_AF-A0A812XVH4-F1
#
_entry.id   AF-A0A812XVH4-F1
#
_cell.length_a   1.000
_cell.length_b   1.000
_cell.length_c   1.000
_cell.angle_alpha   90.00
_cell.angle_beta   90.00
_cell.angle_gamma   90.00
#
_symmetry.space_group_name_H-M   'P 1'
#
loop_
_entity.id
_entity.type
_entity.pdbx_description
1 polymer ?
#
loop_
_entity_poly.entity_id
_entity_poly.type
_entity_poly.pdbx_seq_one_letter_code
_entity_poly.pdbx_strand_id
1 'polypeptide(L)'
;MEGVWRATGDVVIFLDSHIEATPGWMQPLLARIKEDPKKVVLPKVDSIDAETFQYTSSPRDGIGVLGFSWSLGQRPWPVADYGQ
;
A
#
# COMPACT_ATOMS: atom_id res chain seq x y z
N MET A 1 7.97 17.47 3.07
CA MET A 1 7.28 17.62 1.77
C MET A 1 8.22 17.91 0.60
N GLU A 2 9.52 18.15 0.81
CA GLU A 2 10.50 18.43 -0.25
C GLU A 2 10.43 17.51 -1.49
N GLY A 3 10.23 16.19 -1.28
CA GLY A 3 10.09 15.25 -2.39
C GLY A 3 8.92 15.56 -3.33
N VAL A 4 7.79 16.02 -2.77
CA VAL A 4 6.61 16.44 -3.55
C VAL A 4 6.89 17.72 -4.32
N TRP A 5 7.53 18.70 -3.67
CA TRP A 5 7.84 20.00 -4.29
C TRP A 5 8.83 19.90 -5.46
N ARG A 6 9.68 18.86 -5.44
CA ARG A 6 10.64 18.58 -6.50
C ARG A 6 10.11 17.64 -7.58
N ALA A 7 8.98 16.97 -7.34
CA ALA A 7 8.39 16.07 -8.30
C ALA A 7 7.79 16.86 -9.48
N THR A 8 8.02 16.37 -10.69
CA THR A 8 7.53 17.01 -11.94
C THR A 8 6.50 16.16 -12.67
N GLY A 9 6.16 14.98 -12.15
CA GLY A 9 5.18 14.08 -12.76
C GLY A 9 3.74 14.50 -12.45
N ASP A 10 2.82 14.08 -13.31
CA ASP A 10 1.38 14.33 -13.14
C ASP A 10 0.79 13.63 -11.90
N VAL A 11 1.44 12.55 -11.44
CA VAL A 11 1.06 11.76 -10.27
C VAL A 11 2.30 11.56 -9.39
N VAL A 12 2.14 11.79 -8.09
CA VAL A 12 3.16 11.47 -7.08
C VAL A 12 2.82 10.15 -6.42
N ILE A 13 3.78 9.23 -6.38
CA ILE A 13 3.64 7.92 -5.72
C ILE A 13 4.63 7.89 -4.55
N PHE A 14 4.12 7.56 -3.37
CA PHE A 14 4.93 7.40 -2.16
C PHE A 14 5.26 5.92 -1.96
N LEU A 15 6.53 5.63 -1.74
CA LEU A 15 7.04 4.28 -1.49
C LEU A 15 8.03 4.34 -0.33
N ASP A 16 8.02 3.31 0.51
CA ASP A 16 9.07 3.12 1.51
C ASP A 16 10.37 2.70 0.82
N SER A 17 11.51 2.96 1.45
CA SER A 17 12.83 2.61 0.91
C SER A 17 13.14 1.11 0.88
N HIS A 18 12.27 0.29 1.46
CA HIS A 18 12.44 -1.15 1.67
C HIS A 18 11.24 -1.93 1.11
N ILE A 19 10.89 -1.68 -0.15
CA ILE A 19 9.80 -2.37 -0.86
C ILE A 19 10.33 -3.06 -2.11
N GLU A 20 9.60 -4.09 -2.56
CA GLU A 20 9.81 -4.71 -3.87
C GLU A 20 8.56 -4.54 -4.74
N ALA A 21 8.73 -3.95 -5.91
CA ALA A 21 7.64 -3.68 -6.84
C ALA A 21 7.38 -4.89 -7.75
N THR A 22 6.16 -5.43 -7.71
CA THR A 22 5.78 -6.57 -8.55
C THR A 22 5.49 -6.16 -9.99
N PRO A 23 5.65 -7.04 -10.99
CA PRO A 23 5.32 -6.72 -12.38
C PRO A 23 3.86 -6.23 -12.52
N GLY A 24 3.68 -5.06 -13.12
CA GLY A 24 2.34 -4.52 -13.41
C GLY A 24 1.65 -3.81 -12.23
N TRP A 25 2.33 -3.58 -11.10
CA TRP A 25 1.74 -2.97 -9.90
C TRP A 25 1.17 -1.56 -10.12
N MET A 26 1.78 -0.77 -11.02
CA MET A 26 1.53 0.67 -11.14
C MET A 26 0.38 1.02 -12.09
N GLN A 27 0.29 0.34 -13.24
CA GLN A 27 -0.69 0.60 -14.29
C GLN A 27 -2.15 0.62 -13.80
N PRO A 28 -2.63 -0.34 -12.98
CA PRO A 28 -4.00 -0.32 -12.49
C PRO A 28 -4.28 0.87 -11.55
N LEU A 29 -3.28 1.33 -10.79
CA LEU A 29 -3.40 2.49 -9.90
C LEU A 29 -3.53 3.78 -10.72
N LEU A 30 -2.65 3.97 -11.69
CA LEU A 30 -2.67 5.13 -12.58
C LEU A 30 -3.95 5.18 -13.41
N ALA A 31 -4.45 4.03 -13.87
CA ALA A 31 -5.74 3.96 -14.58
C ALA A 31 -6.88 4.52 -13.71
N ARG A 32 -6.90 4.21 -12.42
CA ARG A 32 -7.95 4.69 -11.50
C ARG A 32 -7.86 6.18 -11.20
N ILE A 33 -6.65 6.73 -11.12
CA ILE A 33 -6.43 8.18 -11.00
C ILE A 33 -6.83 8.88 -12.30
N LYS A 34 -6.52 8.29 -13.46
CA LYS A 34 -6.91 8.84 -14.76
C LYS A 34 -8.42 8.95 -14.93
N GLU A 35 -9.18 7.98 -14.42
CA GLU A 35 -10.64 8.01 -14.43
C GLU A 35 -11.22 9.12 -13.54
N ASP A 36 -10.61 9.39 -12.40
CA ASP A 36 -11.01 10.45 -11.49
C ASP A 36 -9.80 10.99 -10.70
N PRO A 37 -9.26 12.16 -11.07
CA PRO A 37 -8.07 12.74 -10.44
C PRO A 37 -8.26 13.12 -8.96
N LYS A 38 -9.47 13.08 -8.42
CA LYS A 38 -9.73 13.31 -6.99
C LYS A 38 -9.52 12.06 -6.13
N LYS A 39 -9.28 10.89 -6.74
CA LYS A 39 -9.04 9.64 -6.01
C LYS A 39 -7.59 9.54 -5.56
N VAL A 40 -7.42 9.20 -4.28
CA VAL A 40 -6.16 8.69 -3.73
C VAL A 40 -6.26 7.17 -3.69
N VAL A 41 -5.26 6.48 -4.25
CA VAL A 41 -5.27 5.03 -4.40
C VAL A 41 -4.11 4.39 -3.65
N LEU A 42 -4.34 3.17 -3.15
CA LEU A 42 -3.34 2.37 -2.45
C LEU A 42 -3.21 1.02 -3.18
N PRO A 43 -2.00 0.51 -3.45
CA PRO A 43 -1.81 -0.87 -3.84
C PRO A 43 -2.20 -1.82 -2.70
N LYS A 44 -2.49 -3.08 -3.02
CA LYS A 44 -2.36 -4.14 -2.02
C LYS A 44 -0.88 -4.24 -1.64
N VAL A 45 -0.58 -4.19 -0.35
CA VAL A 45 0.79 -4.29 0.16
C VAL A 45 0.98 -5.71 0.71
N ASP A 46 1.71 -6.54 -0.01
CA ASP A 46 2.09 -7.89 0.43
C ASP A 46 3.27 -7.83 1.43
N SER A 47 3.49 -8.91 2.19
CA SER A 47 4.51 -8.95 3.24
C SER A 47 5.82 -9.58 2.74
N ILE A 48 6.94 -9.01 3.15
CA ILE A 48 8.28 -9.58 3.01
C ILE A 48 8.85 -9.73 4.42
N ASP A 49 9.30 -10.94 4.75
CA ASP A 49 9.94 -11.21 6.03
C ASP A 49 11.30 -10.49 6.12
N ALA A 50 11.55 -9.78 7.22
CA ALA A 50 12.70 -8.89 7.34
C ALA A 50 14.04 -9.63 7.53
N GLU A 51 14.02 -10.90 7.95
CA GLU A 51 15.24 -11.68 8.21
C GLU A 51 15.56 -12.64 7.06
N THR A 52 14.53 -13.28 6.51
CA THR A 52 14.64 -14.31 5.48
C THR A 52 14.39 -13.78 4.07
N PHE A 53 13.86 -12.56 3.93
CA PHE A 53 13.39 -11.97 2.68
C PHE A 53 12.33 -12.83 1.97
N GLN A 54 11.62 -13.69 2.72
CA GLN A 54 10.57 -14.52 2.15
C GLN A 54 9.35 -13.67 1.80
N TYR A 55 8.99 -13.68 0.52
CA TYR A 55 7.79 -13.02 0.02
C TYR A 55 6.53 -13.84 0.29
N THR A 56 5.50 -13.21 0.87
CA THR A 56 4.19 -13.83 1.15
C THR A 56 3.06 -12.99 0.56
N SER A 57 2.35 -13.56 -0.42
CA SER A 57 1.18 -12.95 -1.07
C SER A 57 -0.08 -13.80 -0.88
N SER A 58 -0.61 -13.87 0.33
CA SER A 58 -1.93 -14.47 0.57
C SER A 58 -3.02 -13.42 0.37
N PRO A 59 -4.22 -13.78 -0.12
CA PRO A 59 -5.38 -12.89 -0.13
C PRO A 59 -5.77 -12.38 1.27
N ARG A 60 -5.36 -13.08 2.33
CA ARG A 60 -5.61 -12.72 3.74
C ARG A 60 -4.44 -12.00 4.41
N ASP A 61 -3.27 -11.98 3.78
CA ASP A 61 -2.07 -11.35 4.33
C ASP A 61 -1.85 -9.98 3.70
N GLY A 62 -1.07 -9.15 4.40
CA GLY A 62 -0.76 -7.79 3.96
C GLY A 62 -1.88 -6.78 4.25
N ILE A 63 -1.82 -5.64 3.56
CA ILE A 63 -2.78 -4.55 3.73
C ILE A 63 -3.62 -4.43 2.45
N GLY A 64 -4.89 -4.81 2.55
CA GLY A 64 -5.89 -4.61 1.50
C GLY A 64 -6.85 -3.47 1.83
N VAL A 65 -7.55 -3.58 2.96
CA VAL A 65 -8.39 -2.51 3.52
C VAL A 65 -7.81 -2.11 4.87
N LEU A 66 -7.72 -0.81 5.14
CA LEU A 66 -7.21 -0.29 6.41
C LEU A 66 -8.36 0.27 7.27
N GLY A 67 -8.39 -0.13 8.53
CA GLY A 67 -9.25 0.42 9.58
C GLY A 67 -8.44 1.11 10.67
N PHE A 68 -9.14 1.89 11.50
CA PHE A 68 -8.55 2.61 12.63
C PHE A 68 -9.26 2.23 13.93
N SER A 69 -8.49 1.98 14.99
CA SER A 69 -9.03 1.88 16.35
C SER A 69 -9.32 3.26 16.92
N TRP A 70 -10.13 3.33 17.98
CA TRP A 70 -10.37 4.56 18.74
C TRP A 70 -9.13 5.09 19.47
N SER A 71 -8.11 4.26 19.63
CA SER A 71 -6.77 4.66 20.07
C SER A 71 -5.88 5.17 18.93
N LEU A 72 -6.45 5.41 17.74
CA LEU A 72 -5.76 5.87 16.52
C LEU A 72 -4.71 4.88 15.98
N GLY A 73 -4.84 3.59 16.31
CA GLY A 73 -4.00 2.53 15.75
C GLY A 73 -4.53 2.04 14.41
N GLN A 74 -3.65 1.89 13.43
CA GLN A 74 -3.99 1.32 12.12
C GLN A 74 -4.06 -0.21 12.18
N ARG A 75 -5.05 -0.81 11.51
CA ARG A 75 -5.26 -2.27 11.47
C ARG A 75 -5.76 -2.70 10.08
N PRO A 76 -5.32 -3.83 9.52
CA PRO A 76 -5.93 -4.39 8.32
C PRO A 76 -7.37 -4.87 8.60
N TRP A 77 -8.24 -4.78 7.59
CA TRP A 77 -9.64 -5.20 7.63
C TRP A 77 -9.94 -6.30 6.59
N PRO A 78 -10.74 -7.35 6.92
CA PRO A 78 -11.28 -7.66 8.24
C PRO A 78 -10.15 -7.86 9.23
N VAL A 79 -10.40 -7.52 10.50
CA VAL A 79 -9.42 -7.79 11.56
C VAL A 79 -9.17 -9.30 11.46
N ALA A 80 -7.97 -9.69 11.01
CA ALA A 80 -7.56 -11.06 11.21
C ALA A 80 -7.65 -11.25 12.71
N ASP A 81 -8.53 -12.14 13.16
CA ASP A 81 -8.56 -12.61 14.54
C ASP A 81 -7.22 -13.32 14.77
N TYR A 82 -6.16 -12.54 14.94
CA TYR A 82 -5.02 -12.91 15.76
C TYR A 82 -5.65 -13.04 17.13
N GLY A 83 -6.10 -14.26 17.43
CA GLY A 83 -6.82 -14.58 18.63
C GLY A 83 -6.12 -14.02 19.87
N GLN A 84 -6.91 -13.99 20.94
CA GLN A 84 -6.40 -14.29 22.27
C GLN A 84 -5.17 -15.21 22.23
#